data_AF-A0A1G0Z6Y3-F1
#
_entry.id   AF-A0A1G0Z6Y3-F1
#
_cell.length_a   1.000
_cell.length_b   1.000
_cell.length_c   1.000
_cell.angle_alpha   90.00
_cell.angle_beta   90.00
_cell.angle_gamma   90.00
#
_symmetry.space_group_name_H-M   'P 1'
#
loop_
_entity.id
_entity.type
_entity.pdbx_description
1 polymer ?
#
loop_
_entity_poly.entity_id
_entity_poly.type
_entity_poly.pdbx_seq_one_letter_code
_entity_poly.pdbx_strand_id
1 'polypeptide(L)'
;MDTPELDETELEGKAYHETGHAILQYLFGYKLVEVNIVETDDKGGVTSCRGRHPFELQRAGAFYLGTPDHDKHICHNIMITLAGAVLQEHFCRDSVKDYHAGYDRIEVQG
;
A
#
# COMPACT_ATOMS: atom_id res chain seq x y z
N MET A 1 26.78 17.11 -7.65
CA MET A 1 25.31 17.12 -7.60
C MET A 1 24.98 16.92 -6.15
N ASP A 2 24.51 17.97 -5.49
CA ASP A 2 24.07 17.88 -4.10
C ASP A 2 22.81 17.01 -4.07
N THR A 3 22.86 15.94 -3.30
CA THR A 3 21.67 15.12 -3.03
C THR A 3 20.72 16.04 -2.27
N PRO A 4 19.48 16.29 -2.74
CA PRO A 4 18.54 17.09 -1.98
C PRO A 4 18.40 16.47 -0.60
N GLU A 5 18.62 17.28 0.44
CA GLU A 5 18.41 16.88 1.83
C GLU A 5 16.92 16.54 1.95
N LEU A 6 16.61 15.24 2.00
CA LEU A 6 15.24 14.77 2.14
C LEU A 6 14.77 15.16 3.54
N ASP A 7 13.63 15.85 3.62
CA ASP A 7 12.97 16.19 4.89
C ASP A 7 12.79 14.92 5.73
N GLU A 8 13.36 14.90 6.92
CA GLU A 8 13.33 13.74 7.83
C GLU A 8 11.89 13.30 8.12
N THR A 9 10.96 14.27 8.21
CA THR A 9 9.53 14.01 8.42
C THR A 9 8.93 13.29 7.21
N GLU A 10 9.33 13.66 6.00
CA GLU A 10 8.87 13.03 4.78
C GLU A 10 9.40 11.59 4.63
N LEU A 11 10.68 11.38 4.99
CA LEU A 11 11.27 10.04 5.03
C LEU A 11 10.60 9.13 6.05
N GLU A 12 10.34 9.65 7.25
CA GLU A 12 9.63 8.92 8.30
C GLU A 12 8.19 8.57 7.85
N GLY A 13 7.49 9.53 7.26
CA GLY A 13 6.17 9.30 6.66
C GLY A 13 6.15 8.18 5.63
N LYS A 14 7.11 8.20 4.70
CA LYS A 14 7.29 7.13 3.68
C LYS A 14 7.60 5.79 4.33
N ALA A 15 8.40 5.76 5.40
CA ALA A 15 8.67 4.53 6.13
C ALA A 15 7.41 3.90 6.72
N TYR A 16 6.53 4.70 7.35
CA TYR A 16 5.24 4.18 7.82
C TYR A 16 4.33 3.76 6.67
N HIS A 17 4.32 4.50 5.57
CA HIS A 17 3.53 4.17 4.37
C HIS A 17 3.89 2.78 3.82
N GLU A 18 5.16 2.53 3.53
CA GLU A 18 5.62 1.25 3.01
C GLU A 18 5.45 0.12 4.03
N THR A 19 5.62 0.43 5.32
CA THR A 19 5.36 -0.53 6.41
C THR A 19 3.90 -0.99 6.43
N GLY A 20 2.95 -0.08 6.18
CA GLY A 20 1.52 -0.42 6.07
C GLY A 20 1.24 -1.47 5.01
N HIS A 21 1.79 -1.28 3.81
CA HIS A 21 1.69 -2.27 2.74
C HIS A 21 2.33 -3.60 3.12
N ALA A 22 3.55 -3.57 3.66
CA ALA A 22 4.30 -4.76 3.99
C ALA A 22 3.60 -5.63 5.05
N ILE A 23 3.05 -5.00 6.11
CA ILE A 23 2.34 -5.72 7.18
C ILE A 23 1.12 -6.46 6.61
N LEU A 24 0.25 -5.79 5.84
CA LEU A 24 -0.95 -6.44 5.31
C LEU A 24 -0.63 -7.51 4.26
N GLN A 25 0.34 -7.26 3.39
CA GLN A 25 0.81 -8.27 2.44
C GLN A 25 1.31 -9.52 3.18
N TYR A 26 2.11 -9.36 4.24
CA TYR A 26 2.56 -10.48 5.06
C TYR A 26 1.39 -11.21 5.73
N LEU A 27 0.46 -10.49 6.36
CA LEU A 27 -0.71 -11.06 7.03
C LEU A 27 -1.64 -11.82 6.07
N PHE A 28 -1.76 -11.36 4.82
CA PHE A 28 -2.53 -12.05 3.78
C PHE A 28 -1.78 -13.19 3.09
N GLY A 29 -0.59 -13.54 3.58
CA GLY A 29 0.18 -14.70 3.12
C GLY A 29 1.02 -14.46 1.87
N TYR A 30 1.22 -13.20 1.46
CA TYR A 30 2.18 -12.87 0.42
C TYR A 30 3.60 -12.97 0.97
N LYS A 31 4.53 -13.41 0.11
CA LYS A 31 5.95 -13.40 0.42
C LYS A 31 6.54 -12.04 0.08
N LEU A 32 6.89 -11.25 1.08
CA LEU A 32 7.61 -9.99 0.88
C LEU A 32 8.95 -10.24 0.17
N VAL A 33 9.26 -9.38 -0.80
CA VAL A 33 10.51 -9.44 -1.57
C VAL A 33 11.39 -8.24 -1.25
N GLU A 34 10.80 -7.05 -1.23
CA GLU A 34 11.51 -5.79 -1.05
C GLU A 34 10.59 -4.77 -0.38
N VAL A 35 11.16 -3.98 0.53
CA VAL A 35 10.55 -2.78 1.10
C VAL A 35 11.61 -1.69 1.05
N ASN A 36 11.35 -0.62 0.32
CA ASN A 36 12.29 0.47 0.08
C ASN A 36 11.56 1.81 0.20
N ILE A 37 12.17 2.78 0.87
CA ILE A 37 11.61 4.12 1.12
C ILE A 37 12.31 5.21 0.30
N VAL A 38 13.41 4.86 -0.37
CA VAL A 38 14.22 5.78 -1.16
C VAL A 38 13.60 5.92 -2.54
N GLU A 39 13.33 7.15 -2.94
CA GLU A 39 12.83 7.44 -4.28
C GLU A 39 13.89 7.05 -5.32
N THR A 40 13.46 6.29 -6.32
CA THR A 40 14.22 6.14 -7.57
C THR A 40 13.56 7.03 -8.60
N ASP A 41 14.30 7.47 -9.63
CA ASP A 41 13.99 8.60 -10.53
C ASP A 41 12.55 8.70 -11.11
N ASP A 42 11.69 7.67 -10.98
CA ASP A 42 10.28 7.67 -11.41
C ASP A 42 9.28 7.07 -10.39
N LYS A 43 9.69 6.71 -9.17
CA LYS A 43 8.82 6.03 -8.17
C LYS A 43 9.07 6.56 -6.76
N GLY A 44 7.97 6.78 -6.03
CA GLY A 44 7.98 6.86 -4.56
C GLY A 44 8.52 5.57 -3.94
N GLY A 45 8.44 5.45 -2.61
CA GLY A 45 8.73 4.19 -1.91
C GLY A 45 8.10 2.97 -2.59
N VAL A 46 8.75 1.81 -2.47
CA VAL A 46 8.35 0.57 -3.13
C VAL A 46 8.25 -0.56 -2.11
N THR A 47 7.06 -1.13 -2.01
CA THR A 47 6.82 -2.42 -1.36
C THR A 47 6.44 -3.47 -2.40
N SER A 48 7.31 -4.48 -2.57
CA SER A 48 7.13 -5.57 -3.53
C SER A 48 6.93 -6.92 -2.83
N CYS A 49 5.97 -7.70 -3.32
CA CYS A 49 5.68 -9.04 -2.81
C CYS A 49 5.48 -10.07 -3.94
N ARG A 50 5.56 -11.36 -3.59
CA ARG A 50 5.24 -12.50 -4.44
C ARG A 50 4.06 -13.25 -3.84
N GLY A 51 3.04 -13.50 -4.66
CA GLY A 51 1.92 -14.36 -4.35
C GLY A 51 1.53 -15.20 -5.56
N ARG A 52 0.58 -16.11 -5.40
CA ARG A 52 0.00 -16.82 -6.54
C ARG A 52 -0.75 -15.81 -7.41
N HIS A 53 -0.52 -15.84 -8.72
CA HIS A 53 -1.16 -14.89 -9.61
C HIS A 53 -2.68 -15.17 -9.66
N PRO A 54 -3.57 -14.16 -9.70
CA PRO A 54 -5.02 -14.38 -9.73
C PRO A 54 -5.46 -15.35 -10.84
N PHE A 55 -4.82 -15.28 -12.01
CA PHE A 55 -5.03 -16.22 -13.11
C PHE A 55 -4.67 -17.68 -12.79
N GLU A 56 -3.63 -17.92 -11.98
CA GLU A 56 -3.26 -19.26 -11.52
C GLU A 56 -4.30 -19.80 -10.54
N LEU A 57 -4.78 -18.93 -9.63
CA LEU A 57 -5.85 -19.27 -8.70
C LEU A 57 -7.16 -19.57 -9.46
N GLN A 58 -7.43 -18.83 -10.55
CA GLN A 58 -8.60 -19.04 -11.41
C GLN A 58 -8.53 -20.37 -12.15
N ARG A 59 -7.37 -20.68 -12.74
CA ARG A 59 -7.12 -21.97 -13.41
C ARG A 59 -7.22 -23.15 -12.45
N ALA A 60 -6.88 -22.96 -11.18
CA ALA A 60 -7.02 -23.97 -10.14
C ALA A 60 -8.48 -24.15 -9.65
N GLY A 61 -9.44 -23.38 -10.18
CA GLY A 61 -10.85 -23.41 -9.75
C GLY A 61 -11.11 -22.76 -8.39
N ALA A 62 -10.08 -22.14 -7.78
CA ALA A 62 -10.15 -21.52 -6.46
C ALA A 62 -10.53 -20.03 -6.51
N PHE A 63 -10.65 -19.44 -7.72
CA PHE A 63 -10.77 -17.99 -7.88
C PHE A 63 -11.55 -17.61 -9.13
N TYR A 64 -12.87 -17.51 -9.04
CA TYR A 64 -13.72 -17.00 -10.12
C TYR A 64 -14.69 -15.94 -9.60
N LEU A 65 -15.10 -15.04 -10.49
CA LEU A 65 -16.00 -13.94 -10.15
C LEU A 65 -17.28 -14.48 -9.49
N GLY A 66 -17.63 -13.91 -8.32
CA GLY A 66 -18.80 -14.31 -7.54
C GLY A 66 -18.55 -15.39 -6.48
N THR A 67 -17.31 -15.86 -6.28
CA THR A 67 -16.98 -16.67 -5.10
C THR A 67 -16.58 -15.83 -3.89
N PRO A 68 -16.78 -16.34 -2.67
CA PRO A 68 -16.24 -15.72 -1.46
C PRO A 68 -14.73 -15.51 -1.51
N ASP A 69 -13.97 -16.40 -2.16
CA ASP A 69 -12.51 -16.25 -2.29
C ASP A 69 -12.11 -15.11 -3.23
N HIS A 70 -12.90 -14.86 -4.28
CA HIS A 70 -12.74 -13.72 -5.16
C HIS A 70 -13.02 -12.40 -4.43
N ASP A 71 -14.14 -12.33 -3.72
CA ASP A 71 -14.51 -11.13 -2.95
C ASP A 71 -13.48 -10.86 -1.85
N LYS A 72 -13.00 -11.90 -1.16
CA LYS A 72 -11.93 -11.80 -0.16
C LYS A 72 -10.64 -11.22 -0.75
N HIS A 73 -10.24 -11.64 -1.96
CA HIS A 73 -9.06 -11.08 -2.61
C HIS A 73 -9.24 -9.61 -3.00
N ILE A 74 -10.41 -9.22 -3.50
CA ILE A 74 -10.71 -7.81 -3.77
C ILE A 74 -10.60 -7.00 -2.48
N CYS A 75 -11.23 -7.46 -1.39
CA CYS A 75 -11.14 -6.81 -0.09
C CYS A 75 -9.69 -6.71 0.39
N HIS A 76 -8.91 -7.79 0.30
CA HIS A 76 -7.49 -7.77 0.68
C HIS A 76 -6.68 -6.75 -0.13
N ASN A 77 -6.90 -6.66 -1.44
CA ASN A 77 -6.20 -5.67 -2.28
C ASN A 77 -6.58 -4.24 -1.88
N ILE A 78 -7.87 -3.96 -1.68
CA ILE A 78 -8.34 -2.65 -1.19
C ILE A 78 -7.67 -2.32 0.15
N MET A 79 -7.66 -3.26 1.09
CA MET A 79 -7.02 -3.07 2.39
C MET A 79 -5.52 -2.82 2.26
N ILE A 80 -4.80 -3.61 1.44
CA ILE A 80 -3.36 -3.40 1.18
C ILE A 80 -3.14 -2.00 0.63
N THR A 81 -3.91 -1.58 -0.38
CA THR A 81 -3.78 -0.25 -1.01
C THR A 81 -3.96 0.88 -0.01
N LEU A 82 -4.91 0.76 0.92
CA LEU A 82 -5.19 1.81 1.90
C LEU A 82 -4.23 1.79 3.11
N ALA A 83 -3.60 0.65 3.40
CA ALA A 83 -2.82 0.47 4.62
C ALA A 83 -1.66 1.45 4.77
N GLY A 84 -1.00 1.82 3.68
CA GLY A 84 0.10 2.78 3.72
C GLY A 84 -0.36 4.16 4.18
N ALA A 85 -1.42 4.68 3.59
CA ALA A 85 -2.01 5.96 3.98
C ALA A 85 -2.49 5.95 5.44
N VAL A 86 -3.17 4.88 5.88
CA VAL A 86 -3.66 4.73 7.26
C VAL A 86 -2.51 4.75 8.27
N LEU A 87 -1.44 4.01 8.01
CA LEU A 87 -0.29 3.97 8.93
C LEU A 87 0.46 5.30 8.96
N GLN A 88 0.65 5.92 7.81
CA GLN A 88 1.29 7.23 7.71
C GLN A 88 0.48 8.29 8.46
N GLU A 89 -0.85 8.34 8.27
CA GLU A 89 -1.71 9.29 9.00
C GLU A 89 -1.68 9.04 10.51
N HIS A 90 -1.66 7.77 10.94
CA HIS A 90 -1.68 7.42 12.35
C HIS A 90 -0.37 7.77 13.08
N PHE A 91 0.78 7.51 12.45
CA PHE A 91 2.09 7.63 13.11
C PHE A 91 2.89 8.87 12.69
N CYS A 92 2.62 9.47 11.53
CA CYS A 92 3.37 10.61 11.01
C CYS A 92 2.45 11.54 10.19
N ARG A 93 1.37 12.01 10.83
CA ARG A 93 0.32 12.83 10.20
C ARG A 93 0.87 14.06 9.47
N ASP A 94 1.91 14.69 10.02
CA ASP A 94 2.50 15.92 9.48
C ASP A 94 3.18 15.70 8.12
N SER A 95 3.51 14.45 7.77
CA SER A 95 4.05 14.07 6.46
C SER A 95 2.99 13.86 5.37
N VAL A 96 1.69 13.85 5.72
CA VAL A 96 0.61 13.60 4.78
C VAL A 96 0.37 14.83 3.91
N LYS A 97 0.64 14.71 2.61
CA LYS A 97 0.35 15.73 1.60
C LYS A 97 -1.05 15.52 1.03
N ASP A 98 -1.77 16.60 0.70
CA ASP A 98 -3.20 16.55 0.29
C ASP A 98 -3.49 15.64 -0.92
N TYR A 99 -2.50 15.41 -1.80
CA TYR A 99 -2.66 14.50 -2.96
C TYR A 99 -2.61 13.01 -2.58
N HIS A 100 -2.20 12.64 -1.36
CA HIS A 100 -2.25 11.27 -0.85
C HIS A 100 -3.65 10.86 -0.35
N ALA A 101 -4.58 11.82 -0.21
CA ALA A 101 -5.92 11.62 0.37
C ALA A 101 -7.06 11.88 -0.64
N GLY A 102 -6.79 11.72 -1.95
CA GLY A 102 -7.71 12.14 -3.02
C GLY A 102 -9.11 11.53 -3.02
N TYR A 103 -9.38 10.49 -2.20
CA TYR A 103 -10.67 9.81 -2.12
C TYR A 103 -11.39 9.93 -0.75
N ASP A 104 -10.77 10.52 0.27
CA ASP A 104 -11.27 10.44 1.67
C ASP A 104 -11.97 11.71 2.19
N ARG A 105 -12.02 12.79 1.41
CA ARG A 105 -12.72 14.02 1.82
C ARG A 105 -13.99 14.25 1.02
N ILE A 106 -14.99 13.38 1.18
CA ILE A 106 -16.38 13.77 0.90
C ILE A 106 -16.88 14.52 2.13
N GLU A 107 -16.84 15.84 2.08
CA GLU A 107 -17.63 16.64 3.01
C GLU A 107 -19.11 16.41 2.68
N VAL A 108 -19.85 15.83 3.62
CA VAL A 108 -21.31 15.77 3.53
C VAL A 108 -21.81 17.21 3.66
N GLN A 109 -22.21 17.81 2.55
CA GLN A 109 -22.90 19.10 2.56
C GLN A 109 -24.25 18.91 3.26
N GLY A 110 -24.41 19.54 4.42
CA GLY A 110 -25.69 19.73 5.09
C GLY A 110 -26.46 20.92 4.54
#